data_AF-X0SQM2-F1
#
_entry.id   AF-X0SQM2-F1
#
_cell.length_a   1.000
_cell.length_b   1.000
_cell.length_c   1.000
_cell.angle_alpha   90.00
_cell.angle_beta   90.00
_cell.angle_gamma   90.00
#
_symmetry.space_group_name_H-M   'P 1'
#
loop_
_entity.id
_entity.type
_entity.pdbx_description
1 polymer ?
#
loop_
_entity_poly.entity_id
_entity_poly.type
_entity_poly.pdbx_seq_one_letter_code
_entity_poly.pdbx_strand_id
1 'polypeptide(L)'
;PANTATSLGSTEACFPTSSGSSTDIDLFITDVSELLGWATYVIYDPALISIDVINLNMFQAADGQSSIFNASDSTPDSDGSFYASAIDLDAPPYQDSGSGVLARITVSALASGMADLTISSPSLIDVNGQPIGDINGDTIFDGLAFNAQIAIDEPCAGDSDADGDTVPDASDNCPLIPNADQTDSDGDGIGDACDDDDDDDTIPDADDNCPLVANTSQTDTDSDGLGDACDDDDDDDTIPDANDNCPLVVNASQTDTDSDGLGDACDSCPNDPNNDADSDGVCGDVDNCPNDPNPLQEDSDGDGLGDACETDDSDGDGFTDEREIYLGTDPLDACPDDPFDSAWPLDINNDGAITVVEDVLSFAGHIGAALGEPNWWQRLDLNGDGVITVVEDVLIYAGEIGQTCV
;
A
#
# COMPACT_ATOMS: atom_id res chain seq x y z
N PRO A 1 -27.13 2.93 36.02
CA PRO A 1 -25.75 3.18 35.56
C PRO A 1 -25.61 4.69 35.31
N ALA A 2 -24.54 5.29 35.84
CA ALA A 2 -24.22 6.70 35.68
C ALA A 2 -24.16 7.06 34.19
N ASN A 3 -25.06 7.91 33.72
CA ASN A 3 -25.03 8.45 32.35
C ASN A 3 -24.13 9.68 32.35
N THR A 4 -22.84 9.47 32.12
CA THR A 4 -21.98 10.54 31.59
C THR A 4 -22.32 10.76 30.11
N ALA A 5 -22.05 11.95 29.58
CA ALA A 5 -22.26 12.37 28.18
C ALA A 5 -21.88 11.35 27.08
N THR A 6 -21.03 10.36 27.40
CA THR A 6 -20.64 9.23 26.54
C THR A 6 -21.70 8.13 26.37
N SER A 7 -22.89 8.24 26.97
CA SER A 7 -23.96 7.23 26.87
C SER A 7 -25.11 7.57 25.90
N LEU A 8 -25.03 8.69 25.17
CA LEU A 8 -26.02 9.02 24.14
C LEU A 8 -25.73 8.15 22.91
N GLY A 9 -26.73 7.38 22.46
CA GLY A 9 -26.66 6.64 21.20
C GLY A 9 -26.69 7.59 19.99
N SER A 10 -26.94 7.05 18.79
CA SER A 10 -27.23 7.88 17.61
C SER A 10 -28.47 8.73 17.87
N THR A 11 -28.37 10.03 17.63
CA THR A 11 -29.53 10.94 17.67
C THR A 11 -30.38 10.71 16.43
N GLU A 12 -31.61 10.26 16.62
CA GLU A 12 -32.59 10.05 15.55
C GLU A 12 -33.48 11.29 15.42
N ALA A 13 -33.56 11.87 14.22
CA ALA A 13 -34.42 13.03 13.96
C ALA A 13 -35.91 12.63 13.90
N CYS A 14 -36.19 11.37 13.55
CA CYS A 14 -37.51 10.79 13.48
C CYS A 14 -37.49 9.34 13.98
N PHE A 15 -38.49 8.95 14.77
CA PHE A 15 -38.64 7.61 15.31
C PHE A 15 -39.94 6.94 14.82
N PRO A 16 -39.87 5.80 14.10
CA PRO A 16 -41.07 5.10 13.65
C PRO A 16 -41.69 4.27 14.77
N THR A 17 -43.01 4.31 14.90
CA THR A 17 -43.77 3.53 15.90
C THR A 17 -45.17 3.18 15.40
N SER A 18 -45.87 2.29 16.12
CA SER A 18 -47.26 1.92 15.81
C SER A 18 -48.27 2.56 16.76
N SER A 19 -49.48 2.85 16.28
CA SER A 19 -50.56 3.33 17.15
C SER A 19 -50.87 2.34 18.28
N GLY A 20 -51.04 2.86 19.50
CA GLY A 20 -51.27 2.09 20.72
C GLY A 20 -49.99 1.58 21.40
N SER A 21 -48.81 1.84 20.84
CA SER A 21 -47.54 1.60 21.51
C SER A 21 -47.18 2.74 22.47
N SER A 22 -46.18 2.48 23.30
CA SER A 22 -45.51 3.49 24.09
C SER A 22 -44.02 3.46 23.79
N THR A 23 -43.39 4.64 23.72
CA THR A 23 -41.96 4.80 23.45
C THR A 23 -41.34 5.82 24.38
N ASP A 24 -40.03 5.72 24.59
CA ASP A 24 -39.25 6.61 25.44
C ASP A 24 -38.46 7.60 24.57
N ILE A 25 -38.49 8.87 24.95
CA ILE A 25 -37.76 9.96 24.30
C ILE A 25 -36.86 10.60 25.34
N ASP A 26 -35.58 10.75 25.01
CA ASP A 26 -34.63 11.42 25.89
C ASP A 26 -34.54 12.91 25.53
N LEU A 27 -34.84 13.77 26.50
CA LEU A 27 -34.42 15.16 26.47
C LEU A 27 -32.99 15.22 26.99
N PHE A 28 -32.06 15.71 26.20
CA PHE A 28 -30.66 15.78 26.57
C PHE A 28 -30.04 17.12 26.21
N ILE A 29 -28.86 17.36 26.75
CA ILE A 29 -28.06 18.54 26.46
C ILE A 29 -26.59 18.13 26.34
N THR A 30 -25.80 18.91 25.60
CA THR A 30 -24.36 18.74 25.47
C THR A 30 -23.66 20.08 25.71
N ASP A 31 -22.39 20.01 26.08
CA ASP A 31 -21.48 21.15 26.24
C ASP A 31 -21.92 22.21 27.25
N VAL A 32 -22.72 21.81 28.26
CA VAL A 32 -23.04 22.67 29.41
C VAL A 32 -22.22 22.28 30.63
N SER A 33 -21.88 23.26 31.46
CA SER A 33 -21.16 23.08 32.73
C SER A 33 -21.90 23.81 33.84
N GLU A 34 -21.71 23.35 35.08
CA GLU A 34 -22.31 23.93 36.29
C GLU A 34 -23.85 23.98 36.31
N LEU A 35 -24.51 23.16 35.48
CA LEU A 35 -25.97 23.07 35.43
C LEU A 35 -26.52 22.71 36.82
N LEU A 36 -27.44 23.51 37.34
CA LEU A 36 -28.18 23.27 38.59
C LEU A 36 -29.61 22.83 38.30
N GLY A 37 -30.22 23.42 37.28
CA GLY A 37 -31.60 23.14 36.93
C GLY A 37 -31.94 23.62 35.52
N TRP A 38 -33.04 23.10 35.02
CA TRP A 38 -33.52 23.37 33.68
C TRP A 38 -35.04 23.38 33.64
N ALA A 39 -35.58 24.06 32.64
CA ALA A 39 -37.01 24.06 32.34
C ALA A 39 -37.23 24.23 30.84
N THR A 40 -38.29 23.63 30.31
CA THR A 40 -38.75 23.89 28.94
C THR A 40 -40.21 23.45 28.79
N TYR A 41 -40.86 23.90 27.71
CA TYR A 41 -42.11 23.32 27.25
C TYR A 41 -41.83 22.33 26.13
N VAL A 42 -42.39 21.13 26.26
CA VAL A 42 -42.47 20.16 25.17
C VAL A 42 -43.85 20.34 24.52
N ILE A 43 -43.86 20.91 23.32
CA ILE A 43 -45.06 21.13 22.52
C ILE A 43 -45.27 19.92 21.61
N TYR A 44 -46.48 19.38 21.61
CA TYR A 44 -46.86 18.19 20.84
C TYR A 44 -48.31 18.28 20.35
N ASP A 45 -48.69 17.42 19.40
CA ASP A 45 -50.10 17.28 18.99
C ASP A 45 -50.84 16.29 19.92
N PRO A 46 -51.78 16.75 20.77
CA PRO A 46 -52.52 15.88 21.69
C PRO A 46 -53.52 14.95 20.98
N ALA A 47 -53.74 15.12 19.67
CA ALA A 47 -54.48 14.15 18.87
C ALA A 47 -53.63 12.94 18.46
N LEU A 48 -52.30 13.10 18.40
CA LEU A 48 -51.36 12.06 17.95
C LEU A 48 -50.64 11.36 19.10
N ILE A 49 -50.24 12.10 20.15
CA ILE A 49 -49.54 11.51 21.31
C ILE A 49 -50.05 12.07 22.65
N SER A 50 -49.77 11.34 23.74
CA SER A 50 -49.85 11.84 25.12
C SER A 50 -48.54 11.58 25.87
N ILE A 51 -48.22 12.41 26.86
CA ILE A 51 -47.05 12.22 27.72
C ILE A 51 -47.50 11.48 28.98
N ASP A 52 -47.03 10.25 29.18
CA ASP A 52 -47.53 9.39 30.26
C ASP A 52 -46.69 9.49 31.53
N VAL A 53 -45.37 9.61 31.37
CA VAL A 53 -44.39 9.61 32.47
C VAL A 53 -43.21 10.48 32.09
N ILE A 54 -42.69 11.25 33.07
CA ILE A 54 -41.35 11.82 33.01
C ILE A 54 -40.46 11.18 34.08
N ASN A 55 -39.30 10.67 33.67
CA ASN A 55 -38.29 10.10 34.54
C ASN A 55 -37.05 10.99 34.56
N LEU A 56 -36.75 11.54 35.74
CA LEU A 56 -35.63 12.46 35.96
C LEU A 56 -34.45 11.81 36.69
N ASN A 57 -34.49 10.50 36.93
CA ASN A 57 -33.42 9.80 37.65
C ASN A 57 -32.09 9.77 36.90
N MET A 58 -32.06 10.24 35.64
CA MET A 58 -30.85 10.36 34.82
C MET A 58 -30.21 11.75 34.91
N PHE A 59 -30.96 12.76 35.36
CA PHE A 59 -30.46 14.12 35.52
C PHE A 59 -29.43 14.16 36.65
N GLN A 60 -28.18 14.49 36.31
CA GLN A 60 -27.04 14.56 37.24
C GLN A 60 -26.85 13.28 38.07
N ALA A 61 -27.14 12.12 37.48
CA ALA A 61 -27.10 10.86 38.21
C ALA A 61 -25.70 10.21 38.26
N ALA A 62 -24.64 10.87 37.76
CA ALA A 62 -23.37 10.19 37.53
C ALA A 62 -22.55 9.98 38.82
N ASP A 63 -22.71 10.84 39.82
CA ASP A 63 -22.08 10.69 41.14
C ASP A 63 -22.93 9.93 42.18
N GLY A 64 -24.18 9.62 41.84
CA GLY A 64 -25.16 8.93 42.70
C GLY A 64 -25.56 9.70 43.95
N GLN A 65 -25.30 11.01 44.02
CA GLN A 65 -25.52 11.87 45.17
C GLN A 65 -26.59 12.96 44.92
N SER A 66 -27.08 13.12 43.69
CA SER A 66 -28.08 14.14 43.36
C SER A 66 -29.44 13.94 44.02
N SER A 67 -30.03 15.07 44.45
CA SER A 67 -31.37 15.15 45.05
C SER A 67 -32.28 15.94 44.13
N ILE A 68 -32.86 15.25 43.15
CA ILE A 68 -33.65 15.89 42.10
C ILE A 68 -35.06 16.25 42.59
N PHE A 69 -35.41 17.53 42.46
CA PHE A 69 -36.77 18.02 42.60
C PHE A 69 -37.42 18.11 41.21
N ASN A 70 -38.48 17.32 41.01
CA ASN A 70 -39.31 17.37 39.81
C ASN A 70 -40.33 18.52 39.92
N ALA A 71 -40.22 19.52 39.05
CA ALA A 71 -41.14 20.65 38.96
C ALA A 71 -42.01 20.59 37.68
N SER A 72 -42.02 19.46 36.99
CA SER A 72 -42.78 19.24 35.76
C SER A 72 -44.28 19.18 36.01
N ASP A 73 -45.05 19.36 34.95
CA ASP A 73 -46.50 19.14 34.97
C ASP A 73 -46.86 17.71 35.38
N SER A 74 -48.10 17.54 35.84
CA SER A 74 -48.60 16.23 36.23
C SER A 74 -48.78 15.33 35.01
N THR A 75 -48.28 14.10 35.07
CA THR A 75 -48.56 13.09 34.06
C THR A 75 -49.70 12.14 34.50
N PRO A 76 -50.48 11.56 33.57
CA PRO A 76 -50.42 11.77 32.12
C PRO A 76 -50.87 13.18 31.72
N ASP A 77 -50.17 13.76 30.75
CA ASP A 77 -50.47 15.03 30.13
C ASP A 77 -50.97 14.83 28.70
N SER A 78 -52.01 15.58 28.32
CA SER A 78 -52.69 15.43 27.04
C SER A 78 -53.28 16.74 26.51
N ASP A 79 -52.74 17.89 26.92
CA ASP A 79 -53.25 19.21 26.53
C ASP A 79 -52.44 19.87 25.39
N GLY A 80 -51.35 19.22 24.96
CA GLY A 80 -50.48 19.66 23.86
C GLY A 80 -49.29 20.52 24.28
N SER A 81 -49.11 20.80 25.57
CA SER A 81 -48.01 21.63 26.08
C SER A 81 -47.57 21.17 27.47
N PHE A 82 -46.54 20.33 27.53
CA PHE A 82 -46.04 19.79 28.78
C PHE A 82 -44.87 20.61 29.33
N TYR A 83 -45.02 21.19 30.52
CA TYR A 83 -43.90 21.84 31.22
C TYR A 83 -42.99 20.77 31.85
N ALA A 84 -41.76 20.64 31.36
CA ALA A 84 -40.75 19.74 31.89
C ALA A 84 -39.67 20.54 32.62
N SER A 85 -39.41 20.20 33.88
CA SER A 85 -38.41 20.91 34.69
C SER A 85 -37.88 20.07 35.85
N ALA A 86 -36.59 20.24 36.12
CA ALA A 86 -35.92 19.67 37.27
C ALA A 86 -34.84 20.59 37.83
N ILE A 87 -34.57 20.46 39.12
CA ILE A 87 -33.45 21.11 39.81
C ILE A 87 -32.79 20.11 40.75
N ASP A 88 -31.46 20.08 40.80
CA ASP A 88 -30.72 19.32 41.81
C ASP A 88 -30.55 20.18 43.08
N LEU A 89 -31.07 19.69 44.20
CA LEU A 89 -31.06 20.40 45.48
C LEU A 89 -29.72 20.26 46.24
N ASP A 90 -28.90 19.27 45.89
CA ASP A 90 -27.66 18.93 46.61
C ASP A 90 -26.39 19.15 45.77
N ALA A 91 -26.46 19.90 44.67
CA ALA A 91 -25.36 20.13 43.73
C ALA A 91 -24.02 20.54 44.41
N PRO A 92 -22.98 19.67 44.47
CA PRO A 92 -21.68 19.96 45.08
C PRO A 92 -20.68 20.67 44.11
N PRO A 93 -19.51 21.13 44.60
CA PRO A 93 -18.49 21.72 43.74
C PRO A 93 -17.78 20.62 42.94
N TYR A 94 -18.12 20.55 41.65
CA TYR A 94 -17.45 19.84 40.56
C TYR A 94 -17.86 18.39 40.22
N GLN A 95 -18.41 18.30 39.00
CA GLN A 95 -18.44 17.19 38.04
C GLN A 95 -19.62 16.22 38.03
N ASP A 96 -20.80 16.77 37.77
CA ASP A 96 -21.66 16.25 36.70
C ASP A 96 -21.75 17.36 35.63
N SER A 97 -20.77 17.40 34.73
CA SER A 97 -20.59 18.48 33.74
C SER A 97 -21.66 18.41 32.65
N GLY A 98 -22.86 18.91 32.98
CA GLY A 98 -23.97 19.44 32.15
C GLY A 98 -24.19 18.87 30.75
N SER A 99 -23.75 17.65 30.47
CA SER A 99 -23.92 16.96 29.20
C SER A 99 -24.44 15.58 29.50
N GLY A 100 -25.62 15.25 28.97
CA GLY A 100 -26.33 14.01 29.26
C GLY A 100 -27.84 14.18 29.22
N VAL A 101 -28.55 13.10 29.57
CA VAL A 101 -30.01 13.05 29.57
C VAL A 101 -30.56 13.83 30.76
N LEU A 102 -31.32 14.89 30.46
CA LEU A 102 -32.07 15.70 31.41
C LEU A 102 -33.34 14.97 31.88
N ALA A 103 -34.03 14.30 30.97
CA ALA A 103 -35.23 13.55 31.28
C ALA A 103 -35.45 12.44 30.25
N ARG A 104 -36.05 11.34 30.69
CA ARG A 104 -36.68 10.37 29.80
C ARG A 104 -38.19 10.52 29.88
N ILE A 105 -38.82 10.86 28.77
CA ILE A 105 -40.26 11.06 28.66
C ILE A 105 -40.85 9.85 27.94
N THR A 106 -41.75 9.14 28.62
CA THR A 106 -42.52 8.06 28.01
C THR A 106 -43.78 8.65 27.40
N VAL A 107 -43.98 8.42 26.10
CA VAL A 107 -45.15 8.87 25.35
C VAL A 107 -45.99 7.68 24.88
N SER A 108 -47.28 7.89 24.70
CA SER A 108 -48.20 6.94 24.06
C SER A 108 -48.62 7.44 22.68
N ALA A 109 -48.55 6.57 21.67
CA ALA A 109 -49.02 6.85 20.32
C ALA A 109 -50.55 6.62 20.24
N LEU A 110 -51.31 7.69 19.98
CA LEU A 110 -52.79 7.68 20.00
C LEU A 110 -53.41 7.46 18.62
N ALA A 111 -52.82 8.04 17.57
CA ALA A 111 -53.34 7.97 16.21
C ALA A 111 -52.20 8.06 15.18
N SER A 112 -52.45 7.56 13.98
CA SER A 112 -51.50 7.63 12.87
C SER A 112 -51.23 9.07 12.42
N GLY A 113 -49.98 9.37 12.11
CA GLY A 113 -49.49 10.67 11.68
C GLY A 113 -48.09 11.01 12.20
N MET A 114 -47.52 12.09 11.66
CA MET A 114 -46.25 12.67 12.11
C MET A 114 -46.50 13.56 13.33
N ALA A 115 -46.03 13.12 14.49
CA ALA A 115 -46.08 13.92 15.71
C ALA A 115 -44.75 14.66 15.91
N ASP A 116 -44.77 15.99 15.69
CA ASP A 116 -43.66 16.87 16.05
C ASP A 116 -43.56 17.03 17.57
N LEU A 117 -42.36 16.87 18.13
CA LEU A 117 -42.02 17.26 19.50
C LEU A 117 -41.08 18.45 19.46
N THR A 118 -41.62 19.61 19.82
CA THR A 118 -40.89 20.88 19.77
C THR A 118 -40.52 21.35 21.17
N ILE A 119 -39.25 21.64 21.38
CA ILE A 119 -38.75 22.29 22.60
C ILE A 119 -39.03 23.79 22.48
N SER A 120 -39.68 24.37 23.47
CA SER A 120 -40.02 25.80 23.48
C SER A 120 -39.58 26.48 24.77
N SER A 121 -39.02 27.68 24.63
CA SER A 121 -38.50 28.51 25.72
C SER A 121 -37.64 27.74 26.74
N PRO A 122 -36.59 27.01 26.30
CA PRO A 122 -35.69 26.33 27.23
C PRO A 122 -34.97 27.35 28.12
N SER A 123 -34.82 27.05 29.41
CA SER A 123 -33.99 27.82 30.33
C SER A 123 -33.10 26.87 31.14
N LEU A 124 -31.89 27.35 31.42
CA LEU A 124 -30.86 26.62 32.16
C LEU A 124 -30.30 27.57 33.23
N ILE A 125 -30.07 27.07 34.43
CA ILE A 125 -29.50 27.85 35.53
C ILE A 125 -28.28 27.16 36.10
N ASP A 126 -27.27 27.95 36.48
CA ASP A 126 -26.05 27.46 37.12
C ASP A 126 -26.21 27.32 38.65
N VAL A 127 -25.20 26.77 39.31
CA VAL A 127 -25.15 26.62 40.79
C VAL A 127 -25.23 27.94 41.56
N ASN A 128 -24.99 29.08 40.91
CA ASN A 128 -25.14 30.42 41.47
C ASN A 128 -26.50 31.05 41.14
N GLY A 129 -27.39 30.31 40.47
CA GLY A 129 -28.70 30.78 40.01
C GLY A 129 -28.64 31.77 38.84
N GLN A 130 -27.52 31.83 38.10
CA GLN A 130 -27.41 32.64 36.89
C GLN A 130 -27.87 31.84 35.66
N PRO A 131 -28.53 32.48 34.68
CA PRO A 131 -28.85 31.84 33.41
C PRO A 131 -27.60 31.34 32.69
N ILE A 132 -27.65 30.09 32.18
CA ILE A 132 -26.63 29.52 31.30
C ILE A 132 -27.06 29.72 29.85
N GLY A 133 -26.15 30.19 28.99
CA GLY A 133 -26.40 30.31 27.56
C GLY A 133 -27.43 31.38 27.17
N ASP A 134 -27.78 32.29 28.08
CA ASP A 134 -28.64 33.46 27.84
C ASP A 134 -27.74 34.69 27.58
N ILE A 135 -27.54 35.02 26.30
CA ILE A 135 -26.70 36.13 25.85
C ILE A 135 -27.50 37.44 25.88
N ASN A 136 -28.81 37.37 25.67
CA ASN A 136 -29.65 38.53 25.46
C ASN A 136 -30.32 39.06 26.76
N GLY A 137 -30.31 38.26 27.83
CA GLY A 137 -30.79 38.59 29.16
C GLY A 137 -32.29 38.39 29.38
N ASP A 138 -32.97 37.62 28.53
CA ASP A 138 -34.41 37.33 28.62
C ASP A 138 -34.73 36.04 29.39
N THR A 139 -33.71 35.39 29.96
CA THR A 139 -33.75 34.12 30.72
C THR A 139 -34.01 32.86 29.89
N ILE A 140 -34.02 32.98 28.55
CA ILE A 140 -34.15 31.86 27.62
C ILE A 140 -32.74 31.48 27.11
N PHE A 141 -32.53 30.19 26.92
CA PHE A 141 -31.30 29.65 26.34
C PHE A 141 -31.23 30.00 24.85
N ASP A 142 -30.17 30.71 24.45
CA ASP A 142 -29.94 31.18 23.07
C ASP A 142 -29.18 30.16 22.19
N GLY A 143 -28.84 28.99 22.73
CA GLY A 143 -28.12 27.95 21.98
C GLY A 143 -28.98 27.19 20.98
N LEU A 144 -28.37 26.24 20.28
CA LEU A 144 -29.08 25.37 19.33
C LEU A 144 -30.03 24.43 20.09
N ALA A 145 -31.29 24.41 19.67
CA ALA A 145 -32.29 23.45 20.10
C ALA A 145 -32.72 22.62 18.88
N PHE A 146 -32.74 21.31 19.05
CA PHE A 146 -33.21 20.36 18.05
C PHE A 146 -34.54 19.76 18.49
N ASN A 147 -35.45 19.63 17.54
CA ASN A 147 -36.74 18.99 17.73
C ASN A 147 -36.66 17.53 17.29
N ALA A 148 -37.65 16.74 17.66
CA ALA A 148 -37.78 15.34 17.24
C ALA A 148 -39.15 15.11 16.56
N GLN A 149 -39.24 14.06 15.77
CA GLN A 149 -40.49 13.58 15.19
C GLN A 149 -40.76 12.13 15.59
N ILE A 150 -42.03 11.78 15.76
CA ILE A 150 -42.48 10.39 15.86
C ILE A 150 -43.39 10.12 14.68
N ALA A 151 -43.03 9.17 13.84
CA ALA A 151 -43.86 8.72 12.73
C ALA A 151 -44.74 7.56 13.21
N ILE A 152 -46.06 7.77 13.30
CA ILE A 152 -47.00 6.78 13.83
C ILE A 152 -47.75 6.10 12.67
N ASP A 153 -47.52 4.80 12.51
CA ASP A 153 -48.05 3.98 11.42
C ASP A 153 -47.69 4.52 10.01
N GLU A 154 -46.61 5.29 9.89
CA GLU A 154 -46.06 5.81 8.64
C GLU A 154 -44.52 5.90 8.72
N PRO A 155 -43.79 5.89 7.59
CA PRO A 155 -42.33 5.94 7.58
C PRO A 155 -41.81 7.35 7.87
N CYS A 156 -40.60 7.45 8.40
CA CYS A 156 -39.89 8.72 8.51
C CYS A 156 -39.52 9.26 7.11
N ALA A 157 -39.38 10.58 6.97
CA ALA A 157 -38.95 11.17 5.71
C ALA A 157 -37.50 10.73 5.40
N GLY A 158 -37.31 9.98 4.31
CA GLY A 158 -36.01 9.40 3.92
C GLY A 158 -35.96 7.87 3.99
N ASP A 159 -36.95 7.22 4.62
CA ASP A 159 -37.12 5.75 4.66
C ASP A 159 -37.96 5.22 3.48
N SER A 160 -37.93 5.89 2.31
CA SER A 160 -38.45 5.23 1.11
C SER A 160 -37.47 4.14 0.71
N ASP A 161 -37.99 2.99 0.33
CA ASP A 161 -37.26 1.80 -0.12
C ASP A 161 -37.98 1.37 -1.40
N ALA A 162 -37.51 1.89 -2.53
CA ALA A 162 -38.22 1.85 -3.80
C ALA A 162 -38.22 0.46 -4.43
N ASP A 163 -37.19 -0.33 -4.18
CA ASP A 163 -36.99 -1.66 -4.75
C ASP A 163 -37.24 -2.81 -3.74
N GLY A 164 -37.39 -2.48 -2.47
CA GLY A 164 -37.82 -3.37 -1.39
C GLY A 164 -36.69 -4.24 -0.85
N ASP A 165 -35.45 -3.79 -0.95
CA ASP A 165 -34.26 -4.56 -0.60
C ASP A 165 -33.83 -4.39 0.87
N THR A 166 -34.56 -3.57 1.64
CA THR A 166 -34.35 -3.21 3.04
C THR A 166 -33.30 -2.14 3.32
N VAL A 167 -32.69 -1.56 2.29
CA VAL A 167 -31.87 -0.36 2.35
C VAL A 167 -32.71 0.85 1.94
N PRO A 168 -32.75 1.92 2.75
CA PRO A 168 -33.46 3.14 2.35
C PRO A 168 -32.80 3.83 1.15
N ASP A 169 -33.59 4.36 0.20
CA ASP A 169 -33.17 5.08 -1.02
C ASP A 169 -32.10 6.16 -0.77
N ALA A 170 -32.09 6.77 0.42
CA ALA A 170 -31.14 7.83 0.79
C ALA A 170 -29.73 7.31 1.12
N SER A 171 -29.61 6.03 1.44
CA SER A 171 -28.38 5.31 1.76
C SER A 171 -28.08 4.17 0.79
N ASP A 172 -28.95 3.95 -0.18
CA ASP A 172 -28.87 2.90 -1.18
C ASP A 172 -27.98 3.34 -2.37
N ASN A 173 -26.90 2.61 -2.64
CA ASN A 173 -26.03 2.85 -3.79
C ASN A 173 -26.62 2.31 -5.12
N CYS A 174 -27.72 1.56 -5.08
CA CYS A 174 -28.55 1.19 -6.22
C CYS A 174 -30.06 1.35 -5.96
N PRO A 175 -30.60 2.58 -5.84
CA PRO A 175 -31.98 2.86 -5.37
C PRO A 175 -33.16 2.24 -6.13
N LEU A 176 -32.91 1.51 -7.22
CA LEU A 176 -33.93 0.90 -8.06
C LEU A 176 -33.64 -0.59 -8.36
N ILE A 177 -32.52 -1.13 -7.87
CA ILE A 177 -32.06 -2.50 -8.12
C ILE A 177 -31.67 -3.13 -6.78
N PRO A 178 -32.42 -4.14 -6.30
CA PRO A 178 -32.19 -4.69 -4.97
C PRO A 178 -30.78 -5.23 -4.77
N ASN A 179 -30.04 -4.67 -3.82
CA ASN A 179 -28.66 -5.04 -3.47
C ASN A 179 -28.38 -4.77 -1.97
N ALA A 180 -29.06 -5.53 -1.12
CA ALA A 180 -29.04 -5.34 0.33
C ALA A 180 -27.64 -5.43 1.00
N ASP A 181 -26.65 -6.00 0.31
CA ASP A 181 -25.25 -6.05 0.71
C ASP A 181 -24.47 -4.76 0.42
N GLN A 182 -24.97 -3.93 -0.50
CA GLN A 182 -24.44 -2.61 -0.86
C GLN A 182 -22.96 -2.68 -1.25
N THR A 183 -22.59 -3.75 -1.95
CA THR A 183 -21.24 -3.90 -2.51
C THR A 183 -21.00 -2.78 -3.54
N ASP A 184 -19.79 -2.25 -3.51
CA ASP A 184 -19.29 -1.08 -4.25
C ASP A 184 -17.77 -1.30 -4.33
N SER A 185 -17.35 -2.01 -5.37
CA SER A 185 -16.00 -2.59 -5.50
C SER A 185 -14.93 -1.52 -5.77
N ASP A 186 -15.28 -0.44 -6.48
CA ASP A 186 -14.39 0.69 -6.78
C ASP A 186 -14.54 1.88 -5.80
N GLY A 187 -15.64 1.95 -5.06
CA GLY A 187 -15.93 3.01 -4.09
C GLY A 187 -16.39 4.33 -4.71
N ASP A 188 -16.94 4.31 -5.92
CA ASP A 188 -17.42 5.52 -6.62
C ASP A 188 -18.80 5.99 -6.11
N GLY A 189 -19.51 5.11 -5.39
CA GLY A 189 -20.83 5.34 -4.80
C GLY A 189 -22.01 4.84 -5.64
N ILE A 190 -21.76 4.19 -6.77
CA ILE A 190 -22.67 3.34 -7.53
C ILE A 190 -22.36 1.89 -7.10
N GLY A 191 -23.38 1.10 -6.76
CA GLY A 191 -23.14 -0.28 -6.33
C GLY A 191 -22.96 -1.24 -7.50
N ASP A 192 -22.24 -2.35 -7.27
CA ASP A 192 -21.96 -3.39 -8.29
C ASP A 192 -23.25 -3.94 -8.98
N ALA A 193 -24.40 -3.85 -8.29
CA ALA A 193 -25.67 -4.31 -8.86
C ALA A 193 -26.21 -3.39 -9.98
N CYS A 194 -25.71 -2.16 -10.07
CA CYS A 194 -26.18 -1.13 -10.98
C CYS A 194 -25.06 -0.32 -11.65
N ASP A 195 -23.80 -0.67 -11.42
CA ASP A 195 -22.68 -0.24 -12.25
C ASP A 195 -22.60 -1.06 -13.54
N ASP A 196 -21.94 -0.50 -14.56
CA ASP A 196 -21.60 -1.18 -15.81
C ASP A 196 -20.07 -1.47 -15.90
N ASP A 197 -19.28 -1.02 -14.91
CA ASP A 197 -17.81 -1.13 -14.79
C ASP A 197 -17.44 -1.17 -13.29
N ASP A 198 -17.65 -2.33 -12.63
CA ASP A 198 -17.61 -2.49 -11.16
C ASP A 198 -16.23 -2.21 -10.52
N ASP A 199 -15.14 -2.16 -11.30
CA ASP A 199 -13.78 -1.91 -10.82
C ASP A 199 -13.10 -0.66 -11.41
N ASP A 200 -13.85 0.12 -12.20
CA ASP A 200 -13.48 1.43 -12.77
C ASP A 200 -12.19 1.38 -13.61
N ASP A 201 -11.90 0.24 -14.24
CA ASP A 201 -10.68 0.01 -15.00
C ASP A 201 -10.77 0.47 -16.46
N THR A 202 -11.96 0.92 -16.89
CA THR A 202 -12.35 1.35 -18.24
C THR A 202 -12.83 0.26 -19.20
N ILE A 203 -12.83 -1.00 -18.79
CA ILE A 203 -13.40 -2.13 -19.51
C ILE A 203 -14.75 -2.50 -18.88
N PRO A 204 -15.89 -2.34 -19.59
CA PRO A 204 -17.18 -2.68 -19.02
C PRO A 204 -17.29 -4.17 -18.64
N ASP A 205 -18.00 -4.51 -17.57
CA ASP A 205 -18.08 -5.89 -17.00
C ASP A 205 -18.42 -6.98 -18.02
N ALA A 206 -19.20 -6.62 -19.05
CA ALA A 206 -19.63 -7.54 -20.08
C ALA A 206 -18.50 -7.99 -21.04
N ASP A 207 -17.43 -7.20 -21.11
CA ASP A 207 -16.24 -7.42 -21.93
C ASP A 207 -14.98 -7.67 -21.05
N ASP A 208 -15.11 -7.62 -19.72
CA ASP A 208 -14.03 -7.78 -18.74
C ASP A 208 -13.85 -9.24 -18.29
N ASN A 209 -12.62 -9.76 -18.34
CA ASN A 209 -12.26 -11.07 -17.81
C ASN A 209 -11.99 -11.10 -16.29
N CYS A 210 -11.95 -9.95 -15.63
CA CYS A 210 -11.89 -9.75 -14.19
C CYS A 210 -12.79 -8.59 -13.70
N PRO A 211 -14.13 -8.69 -13.79
CA PRO A 211 -15.04 -7.56 -13.56
C PRO A 211 -14.94 -6.83 -12.21
N LEU A 212 -14.29 -7.41 -11.20
CA LEU A 212 -14.18 -6.83 -9.85
C LEU A 212 -12.71 -6.48 -9.49
N VAL A 213 -11.77 -6.64 -10.42
CA VAL A 213 -10.33 -6.47 -10.20
C VAL A 213 -9.68 -5.80 -11.40
N ALA A 214 -9.46 -4.49 -11.26
CA ALA A 214 -8.97 -3.64 -12.34
C ALA A 214 -7.72 -4.21 -13.05
N ASN A 215 -7.84 -4.49 -14.34
CA ASN A 215 -6.85 -5.22 -15.11
C ASN A 215 -6.79 -4.86 -16.61
N THR A 216 -6.90 -3.58 -16.99
CA THR A 216 -6.81 -2.97 -18.35
C THR A 216 -6.04 -3.68 -19.47
N SER A 217 -5.03 -4.49 -19.16
CA SER A 217 -4.32 -5.36 -20.11
C SER A 217 -5.16 -6.53 -20.63
N GLN A 218 -6.15 -7.00 -19.85
CA GLN A 218 -6.99 -8.17 -20.13
C GLN A 218 -6.15 -9.39 -20.52
N THR A 219 -5.05 -9.60 -19.78
CA THR A 219 -4.18 -10.77 -19.96
C THR A 219 -4.92 -11.99 -19.42
N ASP A 220 -4.80 -13.11 -20.15
CA ASP A 220 -5.48 -14.38 -19.92
C ASP A 220 -4.54 -15.46 -20.49
N THR A 221 -3.62 -15.93 -19.65
CA THR A 221 -2.46 -16.74 -20.04
C THR A 221 -2.85 -18.12 -20.56
N ASP A 222 -3.85 -18.75 -19.97
CA ASP A 222 -4.35 -20.08 -20.34
C ASP A 222 -5.55 -20.04 -21.32
N SER A 223 -6.16 -18.87 -21.50
CA SER A 223 -7.35 -18.64 -22.32
C SER A 223 -8.63 -19.33 -21.82
N ASP A 224 -8.81 -19.48 -20.52
CA ASP A 224 -10.02 -20.04 -19.91
C ASP A 224 -11.18 -19.02 -19.78
N GLY A 225 -10.85 -17.73 -19.86
CA GLY A 225 -11.75 -16.59 -19.79
C GLY A 225 -11.79 -15.87 -18.44
N LEU A 226 -11.03 -16.30 -17.45
CA LEU A 226 -10.61 -15.50 -16.30
C LEU A 226 -9.30 -14.79 -16.66
N GLY A 227 -9.12 -13.55 -16.19
CA GLY A 227 -7.86 -12.85 -16.41
C GLY A 227 -6.83 -13.14 -15.33
N ASP A 228 -5.55 -13.02 -15.66
CA ASP A 228 -4.42 -13.25 -14.73
C ASP A 228 -4.49 -12.39 -13.44
N ALA A 229 -5.30 -11.33 -13.44
CA ALA A 229 -5.48 -10.48 -12.25
C ALA A 229 -6.44 -11.08 -11.21
N CYS A 230 -7.31 -12.01 -11.62
CA CYS A 230 -8.37 -12.59 -10.80
C CYS A 230 -8.46 -14.12 -10.94
N ASP A 231 -7.53 -14.73 -11.67
CA ASP A 231 -7.27 -16.17 -11.63
C ASP A 231 -6.36 -16.50 -10.44
N ASP A 232 -6.49 -17.72 -9.91
CA ASP A 232 -5.62 -18.25 -8.85
C ASP A 232 -4.55 -19.21 -9.42
N ASP A 233 -4.65 -19.59 -10.71
CA ASP A 233 -3.79 -20.56 -11.43
C ASP A 233 -3.65 -20.12 -12.91
N ASP A 234 -2.86 -19.07 -13.17
CA ASP A 234 -2.80 -18.33 -14.44
C ASP A 234 -2.45 -19.19 -15.68
N ASP A 235 -1.81 -20.34 -15.49
CA ASP A 235 -1.41 -21.25 -16.57
C ASP A 235 -2.14 -22.61 -16.60
N ASP A 236 -3.09 -22.81 -15.68
CA ASP A 236 -3.96 -23.99 -15.58
C ASP A 236 -3.20 -25.32 -15.44
N ASP A 237 -2.03 -25.29 -14.78
CA ASP A 237 -1.19 -26.47 -14.59
C ASP A 237 -1.56 -27.32 -13.37
N THR A 238 -2.55 -26.86 -12.60
CA THR A 238 -3.09 -27.40 -11.33
C THR A 238 -2.36 -26.98 -10.05
N ILE A 239 -1.34 -26.14 -10.15
CA ILE A 239 -0.62 -25.56 -9.02
C ILE A 239 -0.95 -24.06 -8.94
N PRO A 240 -1.67 -23.61 -7.90
CA PRO A 240 -2.02 -22.19 -7.77
C PRO A 240 -0.78 -21.28 -7.73
N ASP A 241 -0.85 -20.07 -8.28
CA ASP A 241 0.28 -19.15 -8.47
C ASP A 241 1.09 -18.90 -7.21
N ALA A 242 0.40 -18.81 -6.06
CA ALA A 242 1.02 -18.61 -4.75
C ALA A 242 1.98 -19.76 -4.34
N ASN A 243 1.91 -20.88 -5.04
CA ASN A 243 2.69 -22.10 -4.83
C ASN A 243 3.42 -22.58 -6.07
N ASP A 244 3.29 -21.88 -7.20
CA ASP A 244 3.92 -22.21 -8.47
C ASP A 244 5.30 -21.54 -8.60
N ASN A 245 6.32 -22.31 -8.97
CA ASN A 245 7.66 -21.79 -9.28
C ASN A 245 7.82 -21.26 -10.72
N CYS A 246 6.77 -21.36 -11.55
CA CYS A 246 6.60 -20.79 -12.87
C CYS A 246 5.12 -20.42 -13.15
N PRO A 247 4.54 -19.41 -12.47
CA PRO A 247 3.09 -19.13 -12.53
C PRO A 247 2.46 -18.91 -13.91
N LEU A 248 3.26 -18.60 -14.94
CA LEU A 248 2.78 -18.32 -16.30
C LEU A 248 3.21 -19.39 -17.32
N VAL A 249 3.79 -20.50 -16.87
CA VAL A 249 4.36 -21.54 -17.74
C VAL A 249 4.10 -22.94 -17.17
N VAL A 250 3.11 -23.61 -17.76
CA VAL A 250 2.67 -24.96 -17.39
C VAL A 250 3.83 -25.89 -17.06
N ASN A 251 3.95 -26.29 -15.79
CA ASN A 251 5.08 -27.09 -15.32
C ASN A 251 4.78 -28.02 -14.13
N ALA A 252 3.55 -28.50 -13.96
CA ALA A 252 2.96 -29.36 -12.91
C ALA A 252 3.85 -30.36 -12.12
N SER A 253 5.00 -30.75 -12.69
CA SER A 253 6.09 -31.39 -11.97
C SER A 253 6.78 -30.52 -10.91
N GLN A 254 6.70 -29.19 -11.02
CA GLN A 254 7.37 -28.21 -10.17
C GLN A 254 8.86 -28.54 -9.99
N THR A 255 9.52 -28.92 -11.08
CA THR A 255 10.94 -29.25 -11.06
C THR A 255 11.73 -27.95 -10.94
N ASP A 256 12.64 -27.92 -9.96
CA ASP A 256 13.55 -26.81 -9.65
C ASP A 256 14.89 -27.46 -9.28
N THR A 257 15.76 -27.58 -10.29
CA THR A 257 16.95 -28.43 -10.22
C THR A 257 18.04 -27.85 -9.32
N ASP A 258 18.19 -26.53 -9.26
CA ASP A 258 19.20 -25.85 -8.45
C ASP A 258 18.67 -25.23 -7.14
N SER A 259 17.36 -25.24 -6.93
CA SER A 259 16.67 -24.79 -5.73
C SER A 259 16.75 -23.28 -5.48
N ASP A 260 16.73 -22.48 -6.54
CA ASP A 260 16.68 -21.01 -6.45
C ASP A 260 15.25 -20.44 -6.34
N GLY A 261 14.24 -21.28 -6.59
CA GLY A 261 12.83 -20.95 -6.52
C GLY A 261 12.17 -20.61 -7.86
N LEU A 262 12.93 -20.59 -8.96
CA LEU A 262 12.42 -20.59 -10.33
C LEU A 262 12.35 -22.03 -10.84
N GLY A 263 11.24 -22.43 -11.45
CA GLY A 263 11.13 -23.77 -12.01
C GLY A 263 11.92 -23.91 -13.32
N ASP A 264 12.42 -25.11 -13.60
CA ASP A 264 13.17 -25.46 -14.82
C ASP A 264 12.45 -25.04 -16.13
N ALA A 265 11.12 -24.88 -16.09
CA ALA A 265 10.31 -24.50 -17.25
C ALA A 265 10.38 -23.02 -17.61
N CYS A 266 10.61 -22.15 -16.62
CA CYS A 266 10.66 -20.70 -16.77
C CYS A 266 12.01 -20.11 -16.38
N ASP A 267 12.92 -20.93 -15.85
CA ASP A 267 14.29 -20.55 -15.55
C ASP A 267 15.18 -20.58 -16.81
N SER A 268 15.87 -19.47 -17.06
CA SER A 268 16.89 -19.37 -18.11
C SER A 268 18.17 -20.14 -17.79
N CYS A 269 18.46 -20.36 -16.50
CA CYS A 269 19.65 -21.03 -16.00
C CYS A 269 19.32 -22.17 -15.01
N PRO A 270 18.63 -23.26 -15.44
CA PRO A 270 18.08 -24.29 -14.55
C PRO A 270 19.07 -25.11 -13.70
N ASN A 271 20.36 -24.83 -13.78
CA ASN A 271 21.40 -25.55 -13.04
C ASN A 271 22.30 -24.61 -12.24
N ASP A 272 22.04 -23.28 -12.27
CA ASP A 272 22.78 -22.29 -11.51
C ASP A 272 21.84 -21.43 -10.66
N PRO A 273 21.88 -21.59 -9.32
CA PRO A 273 21.00 -20.83 -8.46
C PRO A 273 21.33 -19.33 -8.38
N ASN A 274 22.41 -18.88 -9.02
CA ASN A 274 22.75 -17.45 -9.15
C ASN A 274 22.39 -16.88 -10.52
N ASN A 275 21.82 -17.69 -11.42
CA ASN A 275 21.45 -17.30 -12.77
C ASN A 275 22.61 -16.65 -13.55
N ASP A 276 22.28 -15.84 -14.56
CA ASP A 276 23.19 -14.95 -15.26
C ASP A 276 23.51 -13.72 -14.38
N ALA A 277 24.51 -13.87 -13.50
CA ALA A 277 24.82 -12.91 -12.45
C ALA A 277 25.36 -11.56 -12.97
N ASP A 278 25.95 -11.54 -14.16
CA ASP A 278 26.54 -10.35 -14.77
C ASP A 278 25.77 -9.84 -16.00
N SER A 279 24.71 -10.55 -16.38
CA SER A 279 23.76 -10.21 -17.46
C SER A 279 24.38 -10.23 -18.85
N ASP A 280 25.31 -11.13 -19.10
CA ASP A 280 26.00 -11.28 -20.37
C ASP A 280 25.34 -12.31 -21.32
N GLY A 281 24.38 -13.08 -20.80
CA GLY A 281 23.61 -14.10 -21.49
C GLY A 281 24.12 -15.54 -21.30
N VAL A 282 25.12 -15.76 -20.45
CA VAL A 282 25.68 -17.06 -20.08
C VAL A 282 25.34 -17.36 -18.62
N CYS A 283 24.95 -18.60 -18.32
CA CYS A 283 24.64 -19.00 -16.96
C CYS A 283 25.93 -19.25 -16.16
N GLY A 284 25.99 -18.79 -14.91
CA GLY A 284 27.21 -18.84 -14.10
C GLY A 284 27.80 -20.23 -13.84
N ASP A 285 27.02 -21.32 -14.01
CA ASP A 285 27.52 -22.70 -13.93
C ASP A 285 28.36 -23.12 -15.14
N VAL A 286 28.16 -22.45 -16.28
CA VAL A 286 28.90 -22.65 -17.54
C VAL A 286 29.70 -21.44 -17.98
N ASP A 287 29.65 -20.35 -17.21
CA ASP A 287 30.38 -19.12 -17.43
C ASP A 287 31.83 -19.23 -16.92
N ASN A 288 32.80 -18.99 -17.79
CA ASN A 288 34.21 -18.93 -17.40
C ASN A 288 34.60 -17.63 -16.66
N CYS A 289 33.71 -16.63 -16.65
CA CYS A 289 33.78 -15.41 -15.85
C CYS A 289 32.44 -15.03 -15.20
N PRO A 290 31.93 -15.79 -14.21
CA PRO A 290 30.56 -15.64 -13.65
C PRO A 290 30.18 -14.28 -13.03
N ASN A 291 31.06 -13.28 -13.01
CA ASN A 291 30.80 -11.95 -12.44
C ASN A 291 31.28 -10.81 -13.36
N ASP A 292 31.86 -11.11 -14.52
CA ASP A 292 32.49 -10.15 -15.42
C ASP A 292 32.05 -10.40 -16.88
N PRO A 293 31.17 -9.54 -17.45
CA PRO A 293 30.46 -9.86 -18.68
C PRO A 293 31.37 -10.20 -19.87
N ASN A 294 31.25 -11.41 -20.39
CA ASN A 294 31.99 -11.89 -21.54
C ASN A 294 31.15 -12.88 -22.39
N PRO A 295 30.16 -12.39 -23.16
CA PRO A 295 29.20 -13.25 -23.87
C PRO A 295 29.81 -14.21 -24.90
N LEU A 296 31.08 -13.99 -25.26
CA LEU A 296 31.83 -14.81 -26.22
C LEU A 296 32.65 -15.92 -25.54
N GLN A 297 32.77 -15.90 -24.20
CA GLN A 297 33.42 -16.93 -23.39
C GLN A 297 34.84 -17.22 -23.90
N GLU A 298 35.59 -16.15 -24.18
CA GLU A 298 36.99 -16.20 -24.61
C GLU A 298 37.85 -16.69 -23.44
N ASP A 299 38.79 -17.60 -23.74
CA ASP A 299 39.67 -18.35 -22.82
C ASP A 299 40.90 -18.75 -23.65
N SER A 300 41.86 -17.83 -23.73
CA SER A 300 42.99 -17.89 -24.64
C SER A 300 43.98 -19.02 -24.30
N ASP A 301 44.12 -19.36 -23.03
CA ASP A 301 45.04 -20.40 -22.55
C ASP A 301 44.36 -21.78 -22.33
N GLY A 302 43.04 -21.80 -22.24
CA GLY A 302 42.21 -22.98 -22.08
C GLY A 302 42.22 -23.58 -20.67
N ASP A 303 42.55 -22.79 -19.64
CA ASP A 303 42.59 -23.23 -18.25
C ASP A 303 41.20 -23.25 -17.57
N GLY A 304 40.20 -22.62 -18.19
CA GLY A 304 38.81 -22.54 -17.77
C GLY A 304 38.44 -21.28 -16.98
N LEU A 305 39.36 -20.35 -16.76
CA LEU A 305 39.10 -18.95 -16.38
C LEU A 305 39.08 -18.11 -17.66
N GLY A 306 38.07 -17.26 -17.84
CA GLY A 306 37.98 -16.46 -19.06
C GLY A 306 38.87 -15.22 -19.05
N ASP A 307 39.25 -14.76 -20.24
CA ASP A 307 40.08 -13.57 -20.48
C ASP A 307 39.54 -12.29 -19.80
N ALA A 308 38.22 -12.22 -19.57
CA ALA A 308 37.57 -11.04 -19.01
C ALA A 308 37.78 -10.87 -17.49
N CYS A 309 38.00 -11.99 -16.79
CA CYS A 309 38.17 -12.06 -15.34
C CYS A 309 39.54 -12.59 -14.93
N GLU A 310 40.32 -13.08 -15.90
CA GLU A 310 41.75 -13.26 -15.77
C GLU A 310 42.46 -11.90 -15.84
N THR A 311 43.33 -11.65 -14.86
CA THR A 311 44.09 -10.40 -14.78
C THR A 311 45.57 -10.63 -14.51
N ASP A 312 45.96 -11.91 -14.45
CA ASP A 312 47.35 -12.30 -14.24
C ASP A 312 47.99 -12.62 -15.59
N ASP A 313 47.70 -13.75 -16.26
CA ASP A 313 48.43 -14.25 -17.44
C ASP A 313 47.44 -14.87 -18.44
N SER A 314 46.66 -14.04 -19.14
CA SER A 314 45.44 -14.45 -19.87
C SER A 314 45.67 -15.40 -21.05
N ASP A 315 46.91 -15.54 -21.52
CA ASP A 315 47.28 -16.48 -22.58
C ASP A 315 48.19 -17.63 -22.09
N GLY A 316 48.51 -17.66 -20.79
CA GLY A 316 49.27 -18.71 -20.13
C GLY A 316 50.72 -18.84 -20.60
N ASP A 317 51.27 -17.81 -21.27
CA ASP A 317 52.65 -17.80 -21.76
C ASP A 317 53.68 -17.60 -20.62
N GLY A 318 53.23 -17.25 -19.41
CA GLY A 318 54.06 -17.04 -18.23
C GLY A 318 54.39 -15.57 -17.95
N PHE A 319 53.72 -14.62 -18.62
CA PHE A 319 53.87 -13.17 -18.43
C PHE A 319 52.57 -12.55 -17.99
N THR A 320 52.68 -11.64 -17.02
CA THR A 320 51.47 -11.02 -16.51
C THR A 320 50.90 -9.99 -17.51
N ASP A 321 49.59 -9.86 -17.68
CA ASP A 321 48.93 -8.87 -18.54
C ASP A 321 49.47 -7.44 -18.29
N GLU A 322 49.70 -7.06 -17.03
CA GLU A 322 50.25 -5.75 -16.66
C GLU A 322 51.62 -5.51 -17.33
N ARG A 323 52.45 -6.56 -17.41
CA ARG A 323 53.78 -6.53 -17.99
C ARG A 323 53.73 -6.49 -19.51
N GLU A 324 52.78 -7.16 -20.11
CA GLU A 324 52.59 -7.17 -21.55
C GLU A 324 52.03 -5.85 -22.07
N ILE A 325 51.02 -5.30 -21.40
CA ILE A 325 50.49 -3.96 -21.66
C ILE A 325 51.60 -2.91 -21.53
N TYR A 326 52.46 -3.03 -20.51
CA TYR A 326 53.61 -2.15 -20.32
C TYR A 326 54.58 -2.18 -21.52
N LEU A 327 54.73 -3.35 -22.13
CA LEU A 327 55.60 -3.57 -23.29
C LEU A 327 54.93 -3.28 -24.63
N GLY A 328 53.60 -3.32 -24.65
CA GLY A 328 52.78 -3.20 -25.86
C GLY A 328 52.72 -4.50 -26.66
N THR A 329 52.79 -5.66 -26.00
CA THR A 329 52.37 -6.95 -26.56
C THR A 329 50.89 -7.22 -26.25
N ASP A 330 50.31 -8.22 -26.91
CA ASP A 330 48.89 -8.57 -26.79
C ASP A 330 48.70 -9.61 -25.67
N PRO A 331 48.01 -9.28 -24.56
CA PRO A 331 47.84 -10.20 -23.43
C PRO A 331 46.99 -11.43 -23.69
N LEU A 332 46.31 -11.49 -24.85
CA LEU A 332 45.43 -12.60 -25.21
C LEU A 332 46.07 -13.53 -26.25
N ASP A 333 47.36 -13.36 -26.54
CA ASP A 333 48.02 -14.06 -27.63
C ASP A 333 49.41 -14.59 -27.26
N ALA A 334 49.42 -15.86 -26.86
CA ALA A 334 50.63 -16.56 -26.45
C ALA A 334 51.61 -16.84 -27.60
N CYS A 335 51.16 -16.77 -28.86
CA CYS A 335 51.97 -17.23 -29.98
C CYS A 335 51.77 -16.38 -31.25
N PRO A 336 52.85 -15.79 -31.81
CA PRO A 336 52.72 -14.98 -33.01
C PRO A 336 52.33 -15.83 -34.22
N ASP A 337 51.16 -15.58 -34.77
CA ASP A 337 50.65 -16.29 -35.94
C ASP A 337 51.19 -15.71 -37.26
N ASP A 338 51.55 -14.42 -37.25
CA ASP A 338 52.15 -13.74 -38.40
C ASP A 338 53.17 -12.64 -38.02
N PRO A 339 53.92 -12.07 -38.99
CA PRO A 339 54.99 -11.10 -38.71
C PRO A 339 54.54 -9.73 -38.17
N PHE A 340 53.24 -9.46 -38.15
CA PHE A 340 52.62 -8.24 -37.64
C PHE A 340 51.89 -8.46 -36.32
N ASP A 341 51.93 -9.69 -35.82
CA ASP A 341 51.30 -10.09 -34.57
C ASP A 341 52.03 -9.54 -33.35
N SER A 342 51.27 -9.22 -32.30
CA SER A 342 51.78 -8.58 -31.09
C SER A 342 52.00 -9.53 -29.92
N ALA A 343 51.86 -10.84 -30.10
CA ALA A 343 52.14 -11.90 -29.12
C ALA A 343 53.50 -11.82 -28.41
N TRP A 344 53.56 -12.38 -27.21
CA TRP A 344 54.80 -12.63 -26.47
C TRP A 344 55.12 -14.13 -26.47
N PRO A 345 56.40 -14.56 -26.49
CA PRO A 345 57.59 -13.77 -26.79
C PRO A 345 57.67 -13.40 -28.27
N LEU A 346 58.22 -12.22 -28.59
CA LEU A 346 58.42 -11.68 -29.96
C LEU A 346 59.20 -12.64 -30.89
N ASP A 347 58.57 -13.68 -31.45
CA ASP A 347 59.04 -14.49 -32.56
C ASP A 347 58.51 -13.90 -33.88
N ILE A 348 59.06 -12.73 -34.25
CA ILE A 348 58.67 -11.91 -35.42
C ILE A 348 58.65 -12.72 -36.74
N ASN A 349 59.22 -13.93 -36.80
CA ASN A 349 59.23 -14.76 -38.00
C ASN A 349 58.55 -16.14 -37.88
N ASN A 350 57.82 -16.40 -36.79
CA ASN A 350 57.00 -17.60 -36.55
C ASN A 350 57.68 -18.89 -37.04
N ASP A 351 58.93 -19.10 -36.59
CA ASP A 351 59.71 -20.29 -36.97
C ASP A 351 59.87 -21.31 -35.83
N GLY A 352 59.21 -21.06 -34.69
CA GLY A 352 59.23 -21.94 -33.53
C GLY A 352 60.56 -21.89 -32.77
N ALA A 353 61.39 -20.89 -33.04
CA ALA A 353 62.59 -20.59 -32.28
C ALA A 353 62.66 -19.08 -32.04
N ILE A 354 62.80 -18.65 -30.78
CA ILE A 354 63.31 -17.31 -30.46
C ILE A 354 64.77 -17.27 -30.93
N THR A 355 64.95 -17.05 -32.22
CA THR A 355 66.25 -16.96 -32.82
C THR A 355 66.64 -15.51 -32.67
N VAL A 356 67.43 -15.20 -31.64
CA VAL A 356 68.24 -13.98 -31.62
C VAL A 356 69.26 -14.12 -32.76
N VAL A 357 68.82 -13.87 -34.00
CA VAL A 357 69.70 -13.89 -35.16
C VAL A 357 70.47 -12.58 -35.15
N GLU A 358 71.66 -12.64 -34.58
CA GLU A 358 72.69 -11.59 -34.59
C GLU A 358 72.16 -10.17 -34.29
N ASP A 359 72.19 -9.85 -33.00
CA ASP A 359 72.38 -8.50 -32.45
C ASP A 359 71.36 -7.40 -32.81
N VAL A 360 70.17 -7.73 -33.34
CA VAL A 360 69.10 -6.74 -33.53
C VAL A 360 67.72 -7.33 -33.24
N LEU A 361 67.08 -6.85 -32.17
CA LEU A 361 65.62 -6.88 -32.05
C LEU A 361 65.08 -5.71 -32.90
N SER A 362 64.66 -5.98 -34.14
CA SER A 362 64.19 -4.94 -35.05
C SER A 362 62.68 -4.77 -34.95
N PHE A 363 62.23 -3.64 -34.36
CA PHE A 363 60.85 -3.18 -34.51
C PHE A 363 60.61 -2.74 -35.95
N ALA A 364 59.78 -3.48 -36.70
CA ALA A 364 59.38 -3.11 -38.06
C ALA A 364 57.85 -3.06 -38.18
N GLY A 365 57.24 -2.07 -37.53
CA GLY A 365 55.82 -1.73 -37.68
C GLY A 365 55.60 -0.21 -37.58
N HIS A 366 54.52 0.30 -38.17
CA HIS A 366 54.08 1.68 -37.93
C HIS A 366 53.54 1.79 -36.51
N ILE A 367 54.39 2.20 -35.55
CA ILE A 367 53.98 2.52 -34.17
C ILE A 367 53.19 3.83 -34.20
N GLY A 368 51.89 3.70 -34.46
CA GLY A 368 50.91 4.77 -34.60
C GLY A 368 50.37 5.21 -33.25
N ALA A 369 50.40 6.53 -33.01
CA ALA A 369 49.97 7.17 -31.80
C ALA A 369 48.43 7.26 -31.67
N ALA A 370 47.92 7.02 -30.46
CA ALA A 370 46.82 7.72 -29.78
C ALA A 370 46.66 7.10 -28.37
N LEU A 371 46.43 7.78 -27.24
CA LEU A 371 46.46 9.18 -26.82
C LEU A 371 46.73 9.13 -25.30
N GLY A 372 47.88 9.65 -24.82
CA GLY A 372 48.06 9.99 -23.41
C GLY A 372 49.10 9.22 -22.56
N GLU A 373 50.35 9.10 -23.04
CA GLU A 373 51.62 8.96 -22.27
C GLU A 373 51.84 7.70 -21.37
N PRO A 374 53.10 7.17 -21.24
CA PRO A 374 54.33 7.94 -21.29
C PRO A 374 55.36 7.58 -22.40
N ASN A 375 56.06 8.62 -22.82
CA ASN A 375 57.38 8.72 -23.46
C ASN A 375 58.13 7.40 -23.76
N TRP A 376 58.47 7.23 -25.04
CA TRP A 376 59.18 6.11 -25.69
C TRP A 376 60.45 5.52 -25.03
N TRP A 377 61.07 6.18 -24.04
CA TRP A 377 62.24 5.66 -23.33
C TRP A 377 61.90 4.62 -22.27
N GLN A 378 60.68 4.61 -21.75
CA GLN A 378 60.30 3.67 -20.68
C GLN A 378 60.02 2.26 -21.22
N ARG A 379 59.72 2.11 -22.51
CA ARG A 379 59.39 0.82 -23.15
C ARG A 379 60.58 -0.15 -23.33
N LEU A 380 61.81 0.27 -23.00
CA LEU A 380 63.02 -0.58 -23.06
C LEU A 380 63.56 -0.95 -21.67
N ASP A 381 62.93 -0.46 -20.60
CA ASP A 381 63.40 -0.61 -19.22
C ASP A 381 62.54 -1.61 -18.44
N LEU A 382 62.64 -2.86 -18.88
CA LEU A 382 61.81 -3.99 -18.45
C LEU A 382 61.89 -4.35 -16.95
N ASN A 383 62.87 -3.84 -16.19
CA ASN A 383 63.01 -4.11 -14.76
C ASN A 383 62.57 -2.92 -13.87
N GLY A 384 62.11 -1.82 -14.48
CA GLY A 384 61.59 -0.64 -13.80
C GLY A 384 62.61 0.15 -12.97
N ASP A 385 63.91 -0.04 -13.18
CA ASP A 385 64.96 0.60 -12.37
C ASP A 385 65.36 2.02 -12.83
N GLY A 386 64.83 2.46 -13.98
CA GLY A 386 65.11 3.75 -14.60
C GLY A 386 66.42 3.80 -15.39
N VAL A 387 67.08 2.66 -15.65
CA VAL A 387 68.44 2.57 -16.21
C VAL A 387 68.51 1.56 -17.37
N ILE A 388 68.37 2.07 -18.60
CA ILE A 388 68.75 1.30 -19.80
C ILE A 388 70.28 1.26 -19.91
N THR A 389 70.88 0.12 -19.57
CA THR A 389 72.33 -0.09 -19.71
C THR A 389 72.64 -0.67 -21.07
N VAL A 390 72.99 0.18 -22.04
CA VAL A 390 73.54 -0.25 -23.34
C VAL A 390 75.05 -0.50 -23.18
N VAL A 391 75.49 -1.75 -23.27
CA VAL A 391 76.92 -2.10 -23.30
C VAL A 391 77.21 -2.80 -24.61
N GLU A 392 78.01 -2.17 -25.47
CA GLU A 392 78.52 -2.73 -26.74
C GLU A 392 77.47 -3.49 -27.57
N ASP A 393 76.54 -2.75 -28.19
CA ASP A 393 75.54 -3.21 -29.17
C ASP A 393 74.63 -4.39 -28.76
N VAL A 394 74.72 -4.87 -27.53
CA VAL A 394 73.89 -5.96 -26.99
C VAL A 394 72.87 -5.39 -26.01
N LEU A 395 71.58 -5.51 -26.35
CA LEU A 395 70.53 -5.50 -25.34
C LEU A 395 70.58 -6.89 -24.67
N ILE A 396 71.17 -6.99 -23.48
CA ILE A 396 71.20 -8.27 -22.76
C ILE A 396 69.79 -8.53 -22.26
N TYR A 397 69.09 -9.46 -22.93
CA TYR A 397 67.92 -10.12 -22.35
C TYR A 397 68.42 -10.96 -21.17
N ALA A 398 68.34 -10.41 -19.97
CA ALA A 398 68.43 -11.17 -18.73
C ALA A 398 67.01 -11.19 -18.16
N GLY A 399 66.18 -12.09 -18.70
CA GLY A 399 64.77 -12.19 -18.35
C GLY A 399 64.28 -13.62 -18.42
N GLU A 400 63.16 -13.86 -17.75
CA GLU A 400 62.34 -15.06 -17.90
C GLU A 400 61.93 -15.20 -19.37
N ILE A 401 61.89 -16.43 -19.88
CA ILE A 401 61.35 -16.77 -21.19
C ILE A 401 60.08 -17.56 -20.88
N GLY A 402 59.00 -17.23 -21.57
CA GLY A 402 57.70 -17.86 -21.40
C GLY A 402 57.67 -19.31 -21.81
N GLN A 403 56.48 -19.90 -21.75
CA GLN A 403 56.23 -21.19 -22.34
C GLN A 403 56.57 -21.13 -23.84
N THR A 404 57.20 -22.19 -24.34
CA THR A 404 57.54 -22.26 -25.76
C THR A 404 56.31 -22.70 -26.55
N CYS A 405 55.90 -21.92 -27.56
CA CYS A 405 54.95 -22.35 -28.58
C CYS A 405 55.42 -23.68 -29.23
N VAL A 406 54.56 -24.70 -29.27
CA VAL A 406 54.88 -26.05 -29.83
C VAL A 406 54.02 -26.38 -31.04
#